data_AF-A0A9W9A731-F1
#
_entry.id   AF-A0A9W9A731-F1
#
_cell.length_a   1.000
_cell.length_b   1.000
_cell.length_c   1.000
_cell.angle_alpha   90.00
_cell.angle_beta   90.00
_cell.angle_gamma   90.00
#
_symmetry.space_group_name_H-M   'P 1'
#
loop_
_entity.id
_entity.type
_entity.pdbx_description
1 polymer ?
#
loop_
_entity_poly.entity_id
_entity_poly.type
_entity_poly.pdbx_seq_one_letter_code
_entity_poly.pdbx_strand_id
1 'polypeptide(L)'
;VYTDGSCINGNTPSARAGLGIYYGPNHPLNLAARVPGPQRNNRAELYAILATIQRSQPMRPLNILTDSTYAIQSLTYNASENAQCEWDCKNGDLLKVIAQWVASRPAPIHFTHVRAHSGNAHNDAADRLAKHG
;
A
#
# COMPACT_ATOMS: atom_id res chain seq x y z
N VAL A 1 -9.02 1.26 -6.80
CA VAL A 1 -8.72 0.07 -5.96
C VAL A 1 -8.40 0.59 -4.58
N TYR A 2 -9.04 0.06 -3.54
CA TYR A 2 -8.75 0.44 -2.16
C TYR A 2 -7.65 -0.45 -1.61
N THR A 3 -6.70 0.13 -0.91
CA THR A 3 -5.58 -0.57 -0.28
C THR A 3 -5.43 -0.11 1.15
N ASP A 4 -5.12 -1.05 2.03
CA ASP A 4 -4.89 -0.77 3.45
C ASP A 4 -3.82 -1.74 4.00
N GLY A 5 -3.12 -1.30 5.03
CA GLY A 5 -2.16 -2.07 5.80
C GLY A 5 -2.43 -1.95 7.28
N SER A 6 -2.65 -3.08 7.94
CA SER A 6 -2.91 -3.13 9.38
C SER A 6 -1.77 -3.82 10.11
N CYS A 7 -1.49 -3.39 11.35
CA CYS A 7 -0.60 -4.12 12.25
C CYS A 7 -1.20 -4.27 13.64
N ILE A 8 -1.47 -5.52 14.03
CA ILE A 8 -1.94 -5.91 15.35
C ILE A 8 -0.73 -6.07 16.28
N ASN A 9 -0.84 -5.61 17.53
CA ASN A 9 0.23 -5.64 18.54
C ASN A 9 1.52 -4.95 18.07
N GLY A 10 1.39 -3.85 17.32
CA GLY A 10 2.50 -3.08 16.77
C GLY A 10 3.54 -2.70 17.84
N ASN A 11 4.81 -2.67 17.45
CA ASN A 11 5.97 -2.41 18.33
C ASN A 11 6.19 -3.46 19.44
N THR A 12 5.56 -4.63 19.36
CA THR A 12 5.84 -5.76 20.25
C THR A 12 6.45 -6.94 19.48
N PRO A 13 7.09 -7.91 20.16
CA PRO A 13 7.55 -9.15 19.52
C PRO A 13 6.42 -9.98 18.88
N SER A 14 5.17 -9.76 19.29
CA SER A 14 3.99 -10.43 18.74
C SER A 14 3.30 -9.65 17.61
N ALA A 15 3.96 -8.61 17.08
CA ALA A 15 3.41 -7.79 16.02
C ALA A 15 3.08 -8.62 14.78
N ARG A 16 1.89 -8.40 14.22
CA ARG A 16 1.40 -9.10 13.02
C ARG A 16 0.80 -8.08 12.07
N ALA A 17 1.42 -7.94 10.91
CA ALA A 17 1.03 -6.97 9.91
C ALA A 17 0.53 -7.65 8.64
N GLY A 18 -0.60 -7.18 8.13
CA GLY A 18 -1.28 -7.72 6.96
C GLY A 18 -1.65 -6.62 5.98
N LEU A 19 -1.70 -6.97 4.70
CA LEU A 19 -2.14 -6.10 3.62
C LEU A 19 -3.55 -6.49 3.15
N GLY A 20 -4.32 -5.48 2.77
CA GLY A 20 -5.65 -5.61 2.18
C GLY A 20 -5.74 -4.90 0.84
N ILE A 21 -6.30 -5.57 -0.17
CA ILE A 21 -6.59 -4.99 -1.48
C ILE A 21 -8.04 -5.28 -1.82
N TYR A 22 -8.82 -4.23 -2.10
CA TYR A 22 -10.24 -4.32 -2.39
C TYR A 22 -10.62 -3.63 -3.70
N TYR A 23 -11.13 -4.42 -4.65
CA TYR A 23 -11.65 -4.00 -5.94
C TYR A 23 -13.18 -3.88 -5.94
N GLY A 24 -13.87 -4.56 -5.02
CA GLY A 24 -15.33 -4.62 -4.94
C GLY A 24 -15.82 -5.95 -4.38
N PRO A 25 -17.14 -6.10 -4.16
CA PRO A 25 -17.71 -7.33 -3.60
C PRO A 25 -17.35 -8.55 -4.45
N ASN A 26 -16.84 -9.62 -3.82
CA ASN A 26 -16.47 -10.89 -4.46
C ASN A 26 -15.51 -10.77 -5.66
N HIS A 27 -14.80 -9.65 -5.81
CA HIS A 27 -13.90 -9.47 -6.93
C HIS A 27 -12.69 -10.41 -6.79
N PRO A 28 -12.31 -11.17 -7.83
CA PRO A 28 -11.28 -12.22 -7.73
C PRO A 28 -9.88 -11.68 -7.45
N LEU A 29 -9.65 -10.39 -7.65
CA LEU A 29 -8.38 -9.72 -7.31
C LEU A 29 -8.34 -9.15 -5.89
N ASN A 30 -9.40 -9.29 -5.09
CA ASN A 30 -9.33 -8.97 -3.67
C ASN A 30 -8.27 -9.85 -3.00
N LEU A 31 -7.54 -9.27 -2.05
CA LEU A 31 -6.44 -9.96 -1.39
C LEU A 31 -6.37 -9.56 0.09
N ALA A 32 -6.22 -10.56 0.94
CA ALA A 32 -5.74 -10.45 2.31
C ALA A 32 -4.48 -11.31 2.40
N ALA A 33 -3.37 -10.73 2.85
CA ALA A 33 -2.12 -11.48 2.95
C ALA A 33 -1.21 -10.94 4.06
N ARG A 34 -0.43 -11.84 4.66
CA ARG A 34 0.58 -11.49 5.64
C ARG A 34 1.76 -10.78 4.97
N VAL A 35 2.22 -9.68 5.55
CA VAL A 35 3.39 -8.98 5.00
C VAL A 35 4.69 -9.65 5.46
N PRO A 36 5.70 -9.80 4.59
CA PRO A 36 6.97 -10.39 4.98
C PRO A 36 7.87 -9.38 5.71
N GLY A 37 8.84 -9.90 6.47
CA GLY A 37 9.85 -9.09 7.15
C GLY A 37 9.30 -8.34 8.37
N PRO A 38 9.77 -7.10 8.64
CA PRO A 38 9.35 -6.36 9.83
C PRO A 38 7.84 -6.05 9.86
N GLN A 39 7.20 -6.42 10.96
CA GLN A 39 5.75 -6.34 11.14
C GLN A 39 5.33 -4.95 11.63
N ARG A 40 5.15 -4.01 10.71
CA ARG A 40 4.83 -2.59 11.00
C ARG A 40 3.71 -2.09 10.10
N ASN A 41 2.87 -1.18 10.61
CA ASN A 41 1.74 -0.61 9.86
C ASN A 41 2.19 0.00 8.53
N ASN A 42 3.12 0.97 8.58
CA ASN A 42 3.62 1.65 7.38
C ASN A 42 4.22 0.69 6.33
N ARG A 43 4.79 -0.45 6.74
CA ARG A 43 5.27 -1.46 5.79
C ARG A 43 4.11 -2.22 5.15
N ALA A 44 3.08 -2.53 5.94
CA ALA A 44 1.88 -3.16 5.41
C ALA A 44 1.20 -2.30 4.35
N GLU A 45 1.09 -0.99 4.60
CA GLU A 45 0.54 -0.01 3.65
C GLU A 45 1.31 -0.02 2.33
N LEU A 46 2.65 0.07 2.41
CA LEU A 46 3.51 0.04 1.23
C LEU A 46 3.43 -1.30 0.47
N TYR A 47 3.35 -2.43 1.19
CA TYR A 47 3.16 -3.73 0.56
C TYR A 47 1.79 -3.87 -0.13
N ALA A 48 0.73 -3.31 0.45
CA ALA A 48 -0.60 -3.29 -0.18
C ALA A 48 -0.57 -2.54 -1.52
N ILE A 49 0.13 -1.40 -1.56
CA ILE A 49 0.36 -0.62 -2.79
C ILE A 49 1.20 -1.42 -3.78
N LEU A 50 2.34 -1.97 -3.36
CA LEU A 50 3.24 -2.73 -4.22
C LEU A 50 2.51 -3.92 -4.87
N ALA A 51 1.82 -4.72 -4.07
CA ALA A 51 1.06 -5.87 -4.55
C ALA A 51 -0.06 -5.46 -5.51
N THR A 52 -0.72 -4.32 -5.27
CA THR A 52 -1.73 -3.76 -6.19
C THR A 52 -1.11 -3.40 -7.54
N ILE A 53 0.04 -2.73 -7.55
CA ILE A 53 0.73 -2.33 -8.78
C ILE A 53 1.14 -3.58 -9.57
N GLN A 54 1.77 -4.56 -8.92
CA GLN A 54 2.25 -5.80 -9.55
C GLN A 54 1.15 -6.67 -10.14
N ARG A 55 -0.05 -6.67 -9.54
CA ARG A 55 -1.19 -7.51 -9.97
C ARG A 55 -2.11 -6.80 -10.97
N SER A 56 -1.93 -5.49 -11.17
CA SER A 56 -2.79 -4.70 -12.06
C SER A 56 -2.34 -4.76 -13.52
N GLN A 57 -3.29 -4.62 -14.46
CA GLN A 57 -3.00 -4.60 -15.89
C GLN A 57 -2.11 -3.38 -16.25
N PRO A 58 -0.87 -3.57 -16.77
CA PRO A 58 0.11 -2.48 -16.94
C PRO A 58 -0.32 -1.33 -17.86
N MET A 59 -1.15 -1.64 -18.87
CA MET A 59 -1.59 -0.69 -19.89
C MET A 59 -2.82 0.14 -19.50
N ARG A 60 -3.40 -0.10 -18.31
CA ARG A 60 -4.58 0.64 -17.84
C ARG A 60 -4.21 1.63 -16.75
N PRO A 61 -4.75 2.86 -16.78
CA PRO A 61 -4.61 3.79 -15.66
C PRO A 61 -5.08 3.12 -14.36
N LEU A 62 -4.29 3.27 -13.31
CA LEU A 62 -4.56 2.70 -12.00
C LEU A 62 -4.82 3.82 -11.00
N ASN A 63 -5.96 3.79 -10.32
CA ASN A 63 -6.23 4.68 -9.19
C ASN A 63 -6.19 3.86 -7.89
N ILE A 64 -5.23 4.17 -7.03
CA ILE A 64 -5.05 3.56 -5.72
C ILE A 64 -5.59 4.52 -4.65
N LEU A 65 -6.55 4.04 -3.88
CA LEU A 65 -7.19 4.78 -2.79
C LEU A 65 -6.68 4.21 -1.46
N THR A 66 -6.12 5.05 -0.62
CA THR A 66 -5.56 4.67 0.69
C THR A 66 -5.72 5.82 1.67
N ASP A 67 -5.87 5.52 2.96
CA ASP A 67 -5.85 6.49 4.05
C ASP A 67 -4.45 6.72 4.62
N SER A 68 -3.43 6.02 4.10
CA SER A 68 -2.05 6.18 4.50
C SER A 68 -1.42 7.43 3.89
N THR A 69 -1.53 8.55 4.61
CA THR A 69 -0.80 9.80 4.28
C THR A 69 0.70 9.55 4.17
N TYR A 70 1.26 8.71 5.05
CA TYR A 70 2.66 8.30 4.99
C TYR A 70 3.02 7.68 3.64
N ALA A 71 2.22 6.71 3.16
CA ALA A 71 2.51 6.02 1.91
C ALA A 71 2.42 6.98 0.71
N ILE A 72 1.37 7.80 0.65
CA ILE A 72 1.22 8.81 -0.40
C ILE A 72 2.40 9.77 -0.38
N GLN A 73 2.74 10.37 0.77
CA GLN A 73 3.83 11.33 0.87
C GLN A 73 5.19 10.73 0.48
N SER A 74 5.45 9.49 0.89
CA SER A 74 6.71 8.81 0.60
C SER A 74 6.87 8.47 -0.88
N LEU A 75 5.76 8.20 -1.59
CA LEU A 75 5.74 7.79 -2.99
C LEU A 75 5.55 8.95 -3.98
N THR A 76 5.08 10.11 -3.51
CA THR A 76 4.89 11.30 -4.35
C THR A 76 5.86 12.40 -3.96
N TYR A 77 5.56 13.14 -2.89
CA TYR A 77 6.29 14.37 -2.52
C TYR A 77 7.75 14.12 -2.18
N ASN A 78 8.04 13.07 -1.42
CA ASN A 78 9.39 12.80 -0.94
C ASN A 78 10.19 11.89 -1.89
N ALA A 79 9.55 11.37 -2.94
CA ALA A 79 10.17 10.34 -3.79
C ALA A 79 11.43 10.84 -4.50
N SER A 80 11.42 12.09 -4.99
CA SER A 80 12.58 12.67 -5.68
C SER A 80 13.77 12.87 -4.74
N GLU A 81 13.54 13.41 -3.55
CA GLU A 81 14.59 13.63 -2.55
C GLU A 81 15.14 12.29 -2.04
N ASN A 82 14.24 11.35 -1.71
CA ASN A 82 14.65 9.99 -1.33
C ASN A 82 15.49 9.33 -2.43
N ALA A 83 15.12 9.47 -3.71
CA ALA A 83 15.90 8.91 -4.81
C ALA A 83 17.30 9.53 -4.93
N GLN A 84 17.45 10.83 -4.68
CA GLN A 84 18.76 11.51 -4.64
C GLN A 84 19.64 11.00 -3.49
N CYS A 85 19.02 10.66 -2.36
CA CYS A 85 19.68 10.03 -1.21
C CYS A 85 19.74 8.49 -1.31
N GLU A 86 19.66 7.92 -2.50
CA GLU A 86 19.71 6.47 -2.75
C GLU A 86 18.70 5.62 -1.95
N TRP A 87 17.60 6.24 -1.52
CA TRP A 87 16.58 5.68 -0.64
C TRP A 87 17.11 5.33 0.76
N ASP A 88 18.11 6.05 1.26
CA ASP A 88 18.56 5.98 2.65
C ASP A 88 17.54 6.66 3.59
N CYS A 89 16.40 5.99 3.77
CA CYS A 89 15.33 6.46 4.62
C CYS A 89 14.50 5.29 5.16
N LYS A 90 13.56 5.59 6.08
CA LYS A 90 12.70 4.57 6.67
C LYS A 90 11.84 3.90 5.60
N ASN A 91 11.94 2.57 5.52
CA ASN A 91 11.30 1.73 4.49
C ASN A 91 11.80 2.01 3.06
N GLY A 92 12.98 2.62 2.92
CA GLY A 92 13.59 2.92 1.62
C GLY A 92 13.75 1.69 0.73
N ASP A 93 13.95 0.51 1.33
CA ASP A 93 13.97 -0.79 0.65
C ASP A 93 12.69 -1.03 -0.18
N LEU A 94 11.52 -0.74 0.39
CA LEU A 94 10.23 -0.88 -0.29
C LEU A 94 9.93 0.29 -1.22
N LEU A 95 10.23 1.52 -0.77
CA LEU A 95 9.96 2.73 -1.56
C LEU A 95 10.72 2.70 -2.89
N LYS A 96 11.99 2.27 -2.87
CA LYS A 96 12.80 2.08 -4.08
C LYS A 96 12.16 1.10 -5.06
N VAL A 97 11.70 -0.05 -4.56
CA VAL A 97 11.05 -1.07 -5.40
C VAL A 97 9.74 -0.54 -5.99
N ILE A 98 8.91 0.12 -5.18
CA ILE A 98 7.65 0.69 -5.65
C ILE A 98 7.93 1.74 -6.73
N ALA A 99 8.88 2.64 -6.51
CA ALA A 99 9.25 3.69 -7.47
C ALA A 99 9.72 3.09 -8.81
N GLN A 100 10.51 2.01 -8.79
CA GLN A 100 10.90 1.28 -10.00
C GLN A 100 9.68 0.71 -10.74
N TRP A 101 8.75 0.11 -10.02
CA TRP A 101 7.50 -0.39 -10.61
C TRP A 101 6.66 0.74 -11.22
N VAL A 102 6.52 1.88 -10.52
CA VAL A 102 5.82 3.06 -11.04
C VAL A 102 6.48 3.56 -12.32
N ALA A 103 7.81 3.72 -12.33
CA ALA A 103 8.55 4.21 -13.48
C ALA A 103 8.50 3.25 -14.69
N SER A 104 8.47 1.94 -14.45
CA SER A 104 8.39 0.92 -15.50
C SER A 104 6.99 0.75 -16.10
N ARG A 105 5.96 1.31 -15.47
CA ARG A 105 4.58 1.08 -15.86
C ARG A 105 4.18 2.01 -17.02
N PRO A 106 3.63 1.49 -18.13
CA PRO A 106 3.24 2.32 -19.27
C PRO A 106 2.08 3.28 -18.99
N ALA A 107 1.07 2.83 -18.24
CA ALA A 107 -0.09 3.65 -17.90
C ALA A 107 0.05 4.28 -16.51
N PRO A 108 -0.50 5.50 -16.30
CA PRO A 108 -0.27 6.25 -15.08
C PRO A 108 -0.90 5.60 -13.85
N ILE A 109 -0.30 5.88 -12.69
CA ILE A 109 -0.83 5.57 -11.36
C ILE A 109 -1.21 6.88 -10.69
N HIS A 110 -2.43 6.94 -10.17
CA HIS A 110 -2.90 8.04 -9.33
C HIS A 110 -3.09 7.53 -7.91
N PHE A 111 -2.60 8.30 -6.95
CA PHE A 111 -2.83 8.06 -5.52
C PHE A 111 -3.88 9.04 -5.02
N THR A 112 -4.98 8.52 -4.48
CA THR A 112 -6.07 9.31 -3.91
C THR A 112 -6.14 9.03 -2.42
N HIS A 113 -5.97 10.08 -1.61
CA HIS A 113 -6.18 9.96 -0.17
C HIS A 113 -7.67 9.80 0.13
N VAL A 114 -8.02 8.82 0.97
CA VAL A 114 -9.36 8.68 1.55
C VAL A 114 -9.27 8.86 3.06
N ARG A 115 -10.31 9.43 3.67
CA ARG A 115 -10.28 9.65 5.13
C ARG A 115 -10.52 8.33 5.86
N ALA A 116 -9.60 7.94 6.73
CA ALA A 116 -9.78 6.84 7.68
C ALA A 116 -11.05 7.03 8.53
N HIS A 117 -11.75 5.93 8.85
CA HIS A 117 -12.93 5.93 9.74
C HIS A 117 -14.06 6.89 9.32
N SER A 118 -14.19 7.18 8.03
CA SER A 118 -15.21 8.10 7.50
C SER A 118 -16.53 7.42 7.11
N GLY A 119 -16.69 6.12 7.39
CA GLY A 119 -17.83 5.32 6.92
C GLY A 119 -17.75 4.96 5.43
N ASN A 120 -16.56 5.05 4.83
CA ASN A 120 -16.34 4.58 3.47
C ASN A 120 -16.27 3.05 3.47
N ALA A 121 -17.39 2.41 3.10
CA ALA A 121 -17.52 0.95 3.09
C ALA A 121 -16.44 0.22 2.26
N HIS A 122 -15.86 0.86 1.24
CA HIS A 122 -14.78 0.26 0.44
C HIS A 122 -13.43 0.34 1.15
N ASN A 123 -13.13 1.45 1.84
CA ASN A 123 -11.96 1.56 2.70
C ASN A 123 -12.06 0.57 3.87
N ASP A 124 -13.22 0.51 4.51
CA ASP A 124 -13.49 -0.42 5.61
C ASP A 124 -13.37 -1.89 5.15
N ALA A 125 -13.65 -2.18 3.88
CA ALA A 125 -13.44 -3.51 3.32
C ALA A 125 -11.95 -3.83 3.12
N ALA A 126 -11.14 -2.85 2.68
CA ALA A 126 -9.69 -3.01 2.61
C ALA A 126 -9.08 -3.21 4.01
N ASP A 127 -9.50 -2.43 5.01
CA ASP A 127 -9.10 -2.57 6.43
C ASP A 127 -9.39 -3.98 6.97
N ARG A 128 -10.62 -4.48 6.72
CA ARG A 128 -10.98 -5.85 7.12
C ARG A 128 -10.08 -6.90 6.48
N LEU A 129 -9.75 -6.75 5.19
CA LEU A 129 -8.83 -7.66 4.51
C LEU A 129 -7.42 -7.54 5.11
N ALA A 130 -6.95 -6.33 5.40
CA ALA A 130 -5.64 -6.10 5.99
C ALA A 130 -5.51 -6.71 7.41
N LYS A 131 -6.57 -6.65 8.21
CA LYS A 131 -6.62 -7.29 9.54
C LYS A 131 -6.71 -8.83 9.47
N HIS A 132 -7.23 -9.36 8.38
CA HIS A 132 -7.32 -10.81 8.15
C HIS A 132 -5.98 -11.41 7.67
N GLY A 133 -5.19 -10.63 6.92
CA GLY A 133 -3.86 -11.03 6.44
C GLY A 133 -2.81 -11.14 7.54
#